data_AF-X5M984-F1
#
_entry.id   AF-X5M984-F1
#
_cell.length_a   1.000
_cell.length_b   1.000
_cell.length_c   1.000
_cell.angle_alpha   90.00
_cell.angle_beta   90.00
_cell.angle_gamma   90.00
#
_symmetry.space_group_name_H-M   'P 1'
#
loop_
_entity.id
_entity.type
_entity.pdbx_description
1 polymer ?
#
loop_
_entity_poly.entity_id
_entity_poly.type
_entity_poly.pdbx_seq_one_letter_code
_entity_poly.pdbx_strand_id
1 'polypeptide(L)'
;MFGNKQHNEAGRSVFMGSINGLANTAALIATFFATPLAYRATEAWIASFVARHYSPGLTDPALVGWFIAVAATTFFVARASLGLAITMGGLAIAARLL
;
A
#
# COMPACT_ATOMS: atom_id res chain seq x y z
N MET A 1 -36.84 -9.87 17.52
CA MET A 1 -35.90 -10.38 16.49
C MET A 1 -34.97 -9.31 15.87
N PHE A 2 -34.91 -8.08 16.39
CA PHE A 2 -34.08 -7.00 15.80
C PHE A 2 -32.71 -6.77 16.47
N GLY A 3 -32.43 -7.35 17.64
CA GLY A 3 -31.17 -7.14 18.38
C GLY A 3 -29.97 -7.96 17.90
N ASN A 4 -30.18 -9.18 17.38
CA ASN A 4 -29.07 -10.06 16.97
C ASN A 4 -28.39 -9.62 15.65
N LYS A 5 -29.11 -8.94 14.75
CA LYS A 5 -28.52 -8.44 13.50
C LYS A 5 -27.54 -7.29 13.77
N GLN A 6 -27.89 -6.42 14.71
CA GLN A 6 -27.08 -5.25 15.08
C GLN A 6 -25.76 -5.66 15.77
N HIS A 7 -25.76 -6.72 16.60
CA HIS A 7 -24.52 -7.25 17.21
C HIS A 7 -23.60 -7.93 16.19
N ASN A 8 -24.15 -8.69 15.24
CA ASN A 8 -23.35 -9.30 14.16
C ASN A 8 -22.78 -8.26 13.20
N GLU A 9 -23.53 -7.19 12.89
CA GLU A 9 -23.05 -6.08 12.06
C GLU A 9 -21.97 -5.26 12.77
N ALA A 10 -22.10 -5.04 14.08
CA ALA A 10 -21.08 -4.38 14.90
C ALA A 10 -19.79 -5.21 15.01
N GLY A 11 -19.89 -6.54 15.20
CA GLY A 11 -18.72 -7.42 15.19
C GLY A 11 -18.00 -7.42 13.84
N ARG A 12 -18.76 -7.40 12.73
CA ARG A 12 -18.21 -7.35 11.37
C ARG A 12 -17.57 -6.00 11.04
N SER A 13 -18.09 -4.88 11.54
CA SER A 13 -17.48 -3.57 11.32
C SER A 13 -16.16 -3.41 12.07
N VAL A 14 -16.07 -3.92 13.30
CA VAL A 14 -14.83 -3.95 14.08
C VAL A 14 -13.79 -4.86 13.42
N PHE A 15 -14.18 -6.06 13.00
CA PHE A 15 -13.29 -6.99 12.30
C PHE A 15 -12.75 -6.40 10.98
N MET A 16 -13.62 -5.77 10.19
CA MET A 16 -13.20 -5.08 8.97
C MET A 16 -12.28 -3.88 9.25
N GLY A 17 -12.53 -3.14 10.33
CA GLY A 17 -11.64 -2.07 10.79
C GLY A 17 -10.25 -2.59 11.13
N SER A 18 -10.16 -3.69 11.90
CA SER A 18 -8.89 -4.33 12.26
C SER A 18 -8.14 -4.88 11.06
N ILE A 19 -8.82 -5.49 10.09
CA ILE A 19 -8.19 -5.96 8.84
C ILE A 19 -7.60 -4.79 8.05
N ASN A 20 -8.33 -3.69 7.92
CA ASN A 20 -7.83 -2.51 7.23
C ASN A 20 -6.63 -1.90 7.96
N GLY A 21 -6.66 -1.85 9.29
CA GLY A 21 -5.53 -1.41 10.11
C GLY A 21 -4.29 -2.28 9.87
N LEU A 22 -4.45 -3.61 9.95
CA LEU A 22 -3.37 -4.56 9.71
C LEU A 22 -2.80 -4.45 8.29
N ALA A 23 -3.67 -4.36 7.28
CA ALA A 23 -3.27 -4.21 5.88
C ALA A 23 -2.47 -2.93 5.66
N ASN A 24 -2.88 -1.81 6.28
CA ASN A 24 -2.16 -0.54 6.17
C ASN A 24 -0.80 -0.59 6.88
N THR A 25 -0.71 -1.18 8.08
CA THR A 25 0.55 -1.34 8.80
C THR A 25 1.52 -2.24 8.03
N ALA A 26 1.05 -3.38 7.53
CA ALA A 26 1.85 -4.27 6.72
C ALA A 26 2.27 -3.62 5.38
N ALA A 27 1.39 -2.81 4.76
CA ALA A 27 1.72 -2.05 3.57
C ALA A 27 2.79 -1.00 3.84
N LEU A 28 2.75 -0.30 4.98
CA LEU A 28 3.80 0.63 5.40
C LEU A 28 5.15 -0.07 5.52
N ILE A 29 5.20 -1.24 6.16
CA ILE A 29 6.43 -2.02 6.32
C ILE A 29 6.96 -2.46 4.94
N ALA A 30 6.10 -3.01 4.09
CA ALA A 30 6.49 -3.41 2.74
C ALA A 30 7.00 -2.22 1.92
N THR A 31 6.35 -1.06 2.03
CA THR A 31 6.75 0.18 1.38
C THR A 31 8.11 0.66 1.86
N PHE A 32 8.39 0.57 3.16
CA PHE A 32 9.67 0.97 3.74
C PHE A 32 10.85 0.21 3.11
N PHE A 33 10.68 -1.09 2.85
CA PHE A 33 11.74 -1.90 2.21
C PHE A 33 11.76 -1.78 0.68
N ALA A 34 10.60 -1.71 0.03
CA ALA A 34 10.51 -1.71 -1.43
C ALA A 34 10.79 -0.33 -2.06
N THR A 35 10.42 0.77 -1.39
CA THR A 35 10.64 2.14 -1.89
C THR A 35 12.10 2.46 -2.18
N PRO A 36 13.07 2.23 -1.27
CA PRO A 36 14.48 2.56 -1.56
C PRO A 36 15.05 1.72 -2.70
N LEU A 37 14.62 0.47 -2.84
CA LEU A 37 15.03 -0.40 -3.93
C LEU A 37 14.49 0.09 -5.28
N ALA A 38 13.20 0.40 -5.34
CA ALA A 38 12.54 0.91 -6.55
C ALA A 38 13.06 2.30 -6.95
N TYR A 39 13.29 3.17 -5.97
CA TYR A 39 13.83 4.51 -6.22
C TYR A 39 15.25 4.42 -6.80
N ARG A 40 16.16 3.65 -6.18
CA ARG A 40 17.53 3.48 -6.70
C ARG A 40 17.57 2.91 -8.12
N ALA A 41 16.63 2.03 -8.48
CA ALA A 41 16.54 1.47 -9.82
C ALA A 41 16.05 2.49 -10.87
N THR A 42 15.29 3.51 -10.46
CA THR A 42 14.62 4.47 -11.37
C THR A 42 15.20 5.89 -11.32
N GLU A 43 16.05 6.19 -10.33
CA GLU A 43 16.67 7.49 -10.10
C GLU A 43 17.48 7.98 -11.32
N ALA A 44 18.37 7.14 -11.86
CA ALA A 44 19.18 7.53 -13.01
C ALA A 44 18.33 7.81 -14.26
N TRP A 45 17.26 7.05 -14.44
CA TRP A 45 16.34 7.26 -15.55
C TRP A 45 15.63 8.61 -15.43
N ILE A 46 15.05 8.92 -14.27
CA ILE A 46 14.32 10.18 -14.09
C ILE A 46 15.26 11.39 -14.12
N ALA A 47 16.47 11.29 -13.54
CA ALA A 47 17.47 12.35 -13.62
C ALA A 47 17.83 12.65 -15.08
N SER A 48 18.06 11.61 -15.88
CA SER A 48 18.36 11.77 -17.31
C SER A 48 17.16 12.29 -18.12
N PHE A 49 15.93 11.97 -17.71
CA PHE A 49 14.71 12.47 -18.36
C PHE A 49 14.55 13.97 -18.10
N VAL A 50 14.74 14.39 -16.85
CA VAL A 50 14.63 15.78 -16.42
C VAL A 50 15.72 16.62 -17.07
N ALA A 51 16.98 16.18 -17.06
CA ALA A 51 18.08 16.89 -17.71
C ALA A 51 17.90 17.05 -19.23
N ARG A 52 17.13 16.17 -19.88
CA ARG A 52 16.87 16.21 -21.33
C ARG A 52 15.68 17.08 -21.73
N HIS A 53 14.66 17.17 -20.88
CA HIS A 53 13.40 17.84 -21.22
C HIS A 53 13.16 19.12 -20.43
N TYR A 54 13.87 19.31 -19.32
CA TYR A 54 13.74 20.43 -18.42
C TYR A 54 15.10 21.07 -18.15
N SER A 55 15.07 22.24 -17.53
CA SER A 55 16.29 22.95 -17.13
C SER A 55 17.10 22.14 -16.10
N PRO A 56 18.44 22.12 -16.15
CA PRO A 56 19.30 21.39 -15.21
C PRO A 56 19.01 21.67 -13.73
N GLY A 57 18.55 22.90 -13.41
CA GLY A 57 18.20 23.30 -12.04
C GLY A 57 16.93 22.63 -11.47
N LEU A 58 16.19 21.87 -12.27
CA LEU A 58 14.99 21.14 -11.84
C LEU A 58 15.26 19.67 -11.49
N THR A 59 16.49 19.19 -11.65
CA THR A 59 16.84 17.78 -11.40
C THR A 59 16.61 17.39 -9.95
N ASP A 60 17.13 18.17 -9.00
CA ASP A 60 17.02 17.89 -7.57
C ASP A 60 15.57 17.90 -7.04
N PRO A 61 14.73 18.93 -7.31
CA PRO A 61 13.33 18.90 -6.88
C PRO A 61 12.52 17.81 -7.58
N ALA A 62 12.85 17.46 -8.84
CA ALA A 62 12.20 16.36 -9.54
C ALA A 62 12.54 14.99 -8.94
N LEU A 63 13.77 14.80 -8.46
CA LEU A 63 14.18 13.58 -7.74
C LEU A 63 13.41 13.41 -6.42
N VAL A 64 13.25 14.49 -5.65
CA VAL A 64 12.43 14.47 -4.43
C VAL A 64 10.97 14.15 -4.76
N GLY A 65 10.40 14.78 -5.79
CA GLY A 65 9.04 14.49 -6.25
C GLY A 65 8.88 13.04 -6.69
N TRP A 66 9.88 12.49 -7.40
CA TRP A 66 9.90 11.10 -7.83
C TRP A 66 9.99 10.12 -6.66
N PHE A 67 10.80 10.42 -5.65
CA PHE A 67 10.86 9.62 -4.42
C PHE A 67 9.48 9.49 -3.76
N ILE A 68 8.76 10.61 -3.62
CA ILE A 68 7.41 10.63 -3.05
C ILE A 68 6.45 9.81 -3.93
N ALA A 69 6.53 9.96 -5.25
CA ALA A 69 5.70 9.21 -6.18
C ALA A 69 5.95 7.69 -6.07
N VAL A 70 7.21 7.26 -6.02
CA VAL A 70 7.59 5.85 -5.85
C VAL A 70 7.08 5.32 -4.50
N ALA A 71 7.25 6.08 -3.42
CA ALA A 71 6.76 5.70 -2.09
C ALA A 71 5.23 5.52 -2.07
N ALA A 72 4.49 6.48 -2.63
CA ALA A 72 3.04 6.43 -2.69
C ALA A 72 2.56 5.24 -3.55
N THR A 73 3.14 5.04 -4.73
CA THR A 73 2.77 3.94 -5.63
C THR A 73 3.01 2.59 -4.97
N THR A 74 4.18 2.43 -4.33
CA THR A 74 4.55 1.20 -3.62
C THR A 74 3.58 0.93 -2.46
N PHE A 75 3.18 1.96 -1.71
CA PHE A 75 2.20 1.84 -0.64
C PHE A 75 0.83 1.38 -1.13
N PHE A 76 0.30 2.01 -2.17
CA PHE A 76 -1.01 1.62 -2.71
C PHE A 76 -1.01 0.19 -3.28
N VAL A 77 0.07 -0.21 -3.96
CA VAL A 77 0.23 -1.58 -4.48
C VAL A 77 0.33 -2.60 -3.33
N ALA A 78 1.14 -2.31 -2.31
CA ALA A 78 1.27 -3.17 -1.14
C ALA A 78 -0.06 -3.30 -0.39
N ARG A 79 -0.77 -2.19 -0.18
CA ARG A 79 -2.08 -2.17 0.49
C ARG A 79 -3.13 -2.94 -0.30
N ALA A 80 -3.18 -2.79 -1.62
CA ALA A 80 -4.10 -3.53 -2.47
C ALA A 80 -3.85 -5.04 -2.39
N SER A 81 -2.57 -5.44 -2.47
CA SER A 81 -2.16 -6.85 -2.41
C SER A 81 -2.44 -7.48 -1.05
N LEU A 82 -2.10 -6.79 0.04
CA LEU A 82 -2.29 -7.27 1.41
C LEU A 82 -3.77 -7.30 1.81
N GLY A 83 -4.57 -6.33 1.35
CA GLY A 83 -6.03 -6.36 1.55
C GLY A 83 -6.67 -7.58 0.91
N LEU A 84 -6.29 -7.94 -0.32
CA LEU A 84 -6.75 -9.16 -0.99
C LEU A 84 -6.24 -10.42 -0.28
N ALA A 85 -4.96 -10.46 0.09
CA ALA A 85 -4.38 -11.61 0.76
C ALA A 85 -5.05 -11.91 2.12
N ILE A 86 -5.33 -10.89 2.94
CA ILE A 86 -5.97 -11.06 4.25
C ILE A 86 -7.44 -11.48 4.08
N THR A 87 -8.17 -10.90 3.13
CA THR A 87 -9.59 -11.24 2.90
C THR A 87 -9.73 -12.66 2.34
N MET A 88 -8.95 -13.03 1.33
CA MET A 88 -8.95 -14.40 0.78
C MET A 88 -8.39 -15.43 1.76
N GLY A 89 -7.34 -15.08 2.50
CA GLY A 89 -6.77 -15.94 3.56
C GLY A 89 -7.76 -16.19 4.70
N GLY A 90 -8.48 -15.15 5.14
CA GLY A 90 -9.54 -15.28 6.14
C GLY A 90 -10.69 -16.16 5.68
N LEU A 91 -11.12 -16.02 4.42
CA LEU A 91 -12.13 -16.87 3.79
C LEU A 91 -11.67 -18.34 3.70
N ALA A 92 -10.42 -18.59 3.33
CA ALA A 92 -9.86 -19.93 3.19
C ALA A 92 -9.77 -20.67 4.54
N ILE A 93 -9.43 -19.96 5.63
CA ILE A 93 -9.41 -20.53 6.98
C ILE A 93 -10.86 -20.81 7.44
N ALA A 94 -11.78 -19.88 7.24
CA ALA A 94 -13.18 -20.06 7.60
C ALA A 94 -13.81 -21.26 6.86
N ALA A 95 -13.50 -21.43 5.57
CA ALA A 95 -13.97 -22.56 4.76
C ALA A 95 -13.38 -23.92 5.18
N ARG A 96 -12.25 -23.95 5.92
CA ARG A 96 -11.68 -25.18 6.48
C ARG A 96 -12.22 -25.53 7.86
N LEU A 97 -12.80 -24.58 8.57
CA LEU A 97 -13.32 -24.75 9.94
C LEU A 97 -14.84 -24.94 9.98
N LEU A 98 -15.54 -24.74 8.85
CA LEU A 98 -16.92 -25.09 8.60
C LEU A 98 -17.02 -26.51 8.03
#